data_AF-A0A378G0L8-F1
#
_entry.id   AF-A0A378G0L8-F1
#
_cell.length_a   1.000
_cell.length_b   1.000
_cell.length_c   1.000
_cell.angle_alpha   90.00
_cell.angle_beta   90.00
_cell.angle_gamma   90.00
#
_symmetry.space_group_name_H-M   'P 1'
#
loop_
_entity.id
_entity.type
_entity.pdbx_description
1 polymer ?
#
loop_
_entity_poly.entity_id
_entity_poly.type
_entity_poly.pdbx_seq_one_letter_code
_entity_poly.pdbx_strand_id
1 'polypeptide(L)'
;MLHGQRTVFPISLGLASSFNLDAVKTVGRVSAYEAADDGLNMTWAPMVDVSRDPRWGRASEGFGEDTYLTTMMGQAMVESMQGKSPADRYSVMTSVKHFAAYRRGRGRERVQYGRHEPAAPVQRLYAAVQSRA
;
A
#
# COMPACT_ATOMS: atom_id res chain seq x y z
N MET A 1 6.44 1.13 -2.86
CA MET A 1 5.33 0.61 -3.69
C MET A 1 5.87 0.21 -5.06
N LEU A 2 5.15 -0.61 -5.83
CA LEU A 2 5.40 -0.73 -7.26
C LEU A 2 4.99 0.59 -7.93
N HIS A 3 5.90 1.55 -7.98
CA HIS A 3 5.82 2.73 -8.85
C HIS A 3 6.64 2.48 -10.12
N GLY A 4 6.77 1.22 -10.52
CA GLY A 4 7.69 0.73 -11.54
C GLY A 4 7.75 -0.80 -11.56
N GLN A 5 7.04 -1.41 -12.49
CA GLN A 5 7.46 -2.69 -13.08
C GLN A 5 8.03 -2.41 -14.46
N ARG A 6 7.18 -1.87 -15.33
CA ARG A 6 7.58 -1.36 -16.64
C ARG A 6 7.35 0.14 -16.73
N THR A 7 6.14 0.59 -16.39
CA THR A 7 5.80 2.01 -16.36
C THR A 7 6.15 2.61 -15.01
N VAL A 8 6.88 3.74 -15.02
CA VAL A 8 7.24 4.47 -13.80
C VAL A 8 6.14 5.48 -13.48
N PHE A 9 5.45 5.27 -12.35
CA PHE A 9 4.39 6.14 -11.86
C PHE A 9 4.91 7.10 -10.77
N PRO A 10 4.16 8.17 -10.43
CA PRO A 10 4.43 8.92 -9.21
C PRO A 10 4.48 7.99 -8.00
N ILE A 11 5.40 8.26 -7.07
CA ILE A 11 5.44 7.56 -5.80
C ILE A 11 4.14 7.76 -5.03
N SER A 12 3.88 6.90 -4.05
CA SER A 12 2.63 6.86 -3.29
C SER A 12 2.27 8.18 -2.64
N LEU A 13 3.26 8.91 -2.10
CA LEU A 13 3.03 10.23 -1.51
C LEU A 13 2.62 11.27 -2.57
N GLY A 14 3.16 11.15 -3.78
CA GLY A 14 2.74 11.95 -4.94
C GLY A 14 1.31 11.62 -5.39
N LEU A 15 0.95 10.33 -5.40
CA LEU A 15 -0.43 9.91 -5.66
C LEU A 15 -1.40 10.42 -4.58
N ALA A 16 -1.00 10.34 -3.30
CA ALA A 16 -1.76 10.85 -2.17
C ALA A 16 -2.07 12.35 -2.30
N SER A 17 -1.10 13.12 -2.79
CA SER A 17 -1.25 14.57 -3.00
C SER A 17 -2.32 14.93 -4.03
N SER A 18 -2.78 13.98 -4.86
CA SER A 18 -3.86 14.20 -5.81
C SER A 18 -5.26 14.08 -5.20
N PHE A 19 -5.40 13.43 -4.03
CA PHE A 19 -6.68 13.07 -3.42
C PHE A 19 -7.66 12.33 -4.36
N ASN A 20 -7.14 11.72 -5.43
CA ASN A 20 -7.95 11.10 -6.48
C ASN A 20 -7.82 9.57 -6.42
N LEU A 21 -8.89 8.90 -5.94
CA LEU A 21 -8.92 7.44 -5.85
C LEU A 21 -8.90 6.76 -7.21
N ASP A 22 -9.45 7.38 -8.25
CA ASP A 22 -9.47 6.78 -9.58
C ASP A 22 -8.08 6.79 -10.21
N ALA A 23 -7.26 7.80 -9.93
CA ALA A 23 -5.85 7.79 -10.31
C ALA A 23 -5.09 6.62 -9.66
N VAL A 24 -5.34 6.36 -8.37
CA VAL A 24 -4.75 5.20 -7.66
C VAL A 24 -5.19 3.88 -8.28
N LYS A 25 -6.48 3.74 -8.61
CA LYS A 25 -7.01 2.54 -9.27
C LYS A 25 -6.40 2.33 -10.65
N THR A 26 -6.22 3.39 -11.45
CA THR A 26 -5.57 3.30 -12.75
C THR A 26 -4.13 2.81 -12.61
N VAL A 27 -3.36 3.39 -11.67
CA VAL A 27 -1.98 2.96 -11.40
C VAL A 27 -1.92 1.49 -11.00
N GLY A 28 -2.75 1.06 -10.04
CA GLY A 28 -2.76 -0.33 -9.58
C GLY A 28 -3.21 -1.29 -10.68
N ARG A 29 -4.19 -0.89 -11.50
CA ARG A 29 -4.70 -1.72 -12.59
C ARG A 29 -3.67 -1.94 -13.69
N VAL A 30 -2.99 -0.87 -14.14
CA VAL A 30 -1.90 -0.95 -15.12
C VAL A 30 -0.73 -1.76 -14.56
N SER A 31 -0.33 -1.49 -13.32
CA SER A 31 0.77 -2.22 -12.65
C SER A 31 0.50 -3.72 -12.58
N ALA A 32 -0.74 -4.14 -12.34
CA ALA A 32 -1.09 -5.56 -12.29
C ALA A 32 -1.24 -6.21 -13.68
N TYR A 33 -1.53 -5.44 -14.75
CA TYR A 33 -1.39 -5.96 -16.12
C TYR A 33 0.07 -6.24 -16.45
N GLU A 34 0.96 -5.27 -16.19
CA GLU A 34 2.40 -5.43 -16.42
C GLU A 34 2.97 -6.60 -15.62
N ALA A 35 2.67 -6.67 -14.33
CA ALA A 35 3.17 -7.74 -13.46
C ALA A 35 2.70 -9.13 -13.92
N ALA A 36 1.41 -9.29 -14.28
CA ALA A 36 0.88 -10.57 -14.73
C ALA A 36 1.45 -11.00 -16.09
N ASP A 37 1.65 -10.06 -17.02
CA ASP A 37 2.29 -10.36 -18.31
C ASP A 37 3.77 -10.75 -18.17
N ASP A 38 4.45 -10.24 -17.14
CA ASP A 38 5.80 -10.67 -16.76
C ASP A 38 5.81 -11.96 -15.91
N GLY A 39 4.63 -12.56 -15.67
CA GLY A 39 4.48 -13.84 -14.96
C GLY A 39 4.45 -13.72 -13.43
N LEU A 40 4.30 -12.52 -12.88
CA LEU A 40 4.19 -12.29 -11.44
C LEU A 40 2.75 -12.45 -10.95
N ASN A 41 2.57 -13.28 -9.94
CA ASN A 41 1.26 -13.55 -9.34
C ASN A 41 1.04 -12.80 -8.02
N MET A 42 2.09 -12.16 -7.47
CA MET A 42 2.01 -11.41 -6.21
C MET A 42 2.91 -10.17 -6.21
N THR A 43 2.56 -9.19 -5.38
CA THR A 43 3.38 -8.01 -5.10
C THR A 43 3.39 -7.60 -3.63
N TRP A 44 4.49 -6.98 -3.20
CA TRP A 44 4.67 -6.40 -1.87
C TRP A 44 4.24 -4.93 -1.83
N ALA A 45 2.98 -4.66 -2.13
CA ALA A 45 2.34 -3.35 -2.14
C ALA A 45 0.87 -3.48 -1.75
N PRO A 46 0.20 -2.39 -1.32
CA PRO A 46 0.73 -1.07 -0.99
C PRO A 46 1.47 -1.00 0.36
N MET A 47 2.27 0.06 0.54
CA MET A 47 2.70 0.46 1.89
C MET A 47 1.62 1.37 2.49
N VAL A 48 1.10 1.02 3.66
CA VAL A 48 0.03 1.77 4.36
C VAL A 48 0.48 2.24 5.75
N ASP A 49 1.79 2.36 5.95
CA ASP A 49 2.36 2.93 7.17
C ASP A 49 2.02 4.41 7.29
N VAL A 50 1.58 4.81 8.49
CA VAL A 50 1.20 6.18 8.80
C VAL A 50 2.45 7.00 9.16
N SER A 51 2.84 7.88 8.25
CA SER A 51 4.11 8.62 8.28
C SER A 51 4.05 9.88 9.14
N ARG A 52 4.12 9.75 10.48
CA ARG A 52 4.08 10.90 11.41
C ARG A 52 5.41 11.63 11.62
N ASP A 53 6.54 11.00 11.29
CA ASP A 53 7.86 11.66 11.35
C ASP A 53 8.34 11.91 9.92
N PRO A 54 8.42 13.18 9.46
CA PRO A 54 8.84 13.49 8.09
C PRO A 54 10.31 13.11 7.83
N ARG A 55 11.12 12.86 8.87
CA ARG A 55 12.51 12.41 8.72
C ARG A 55 12.60 10.91 8.49
N TRP A 56 11.49 10.18 8.56
CA TRP A 56 11.48 8.75 8.28
C TRP A 56 11.76 8.52 6.80
N GLY A 57 12.90 7.91 6.48
CA GLY A 57 13.39 7.79 5.09
C GLY A 57 12.50 7.00 4.13
N ARG A 58 11.45 6.34 4.62
CA ARG A 58 10.46 5.61 3.80
C ARG A 58 9.09 6.29 3.77
N ALA A 59 8.95 7.49 4.34
CA ALA A 59 7.68 8.22 4.37
C ALA A 59 7.10 8.47 2.96
N SER A 60 7.97 8.57 1.95
CA SER A 60 7.62 8.77 0.55
C SER A 60 6.98 7.55 -0.11
N GLU A 61 7.16 6.35 0.46
CA GLU A 61 6.58 5.11 -0.04
C GLU A 61 5.14 4.87 0.43
N GLY A 62 4.66 5.58 1.45
CA GLY A 62 3.30 5.50 1.96
C GLY A 62 2.40 6.66 1.48
N PHE A 63 1.14 6.66 1.89
CA PHE A 63 0.17 7.68 1.48
C PHE A 63 0.11 8.92 2.40
N GLY A 64 1.06 9.05 3.32
CA GLY A 64 1.18 10.20 4.23
C GLY A 64 0.87 9.89 5.69
N GLU A 65 0.45 10.90 6.44
CA GLU A 65 0.28 10.86 7.90
C GLU A 65 -1.16 10.64 8.37
N ASP A 66 -2.14 10.80 7.48
CA ASP A 66 -3.54 10.65 7.80
C ASP A 66 -4.01 9.20 7.62
N THR A 67 -4.70 8.68 8.64
CA THR A 67 -5.15 7.28 8.66
C THR A 67 -6.30 7.04 7.70
N TYR A 68 -7.18 8.02 7.51
CA TYR A 68 -8.34 7.88 6.64
C TYR A 68 -7.90 7.84 5.17
N LEU A 69 -7.13 8.84 4.73
CA LEU A 69 -6.57 8.92 3.38
C LEU A 69 -5.75 7.66 3.05
N THR A 70 -4.87 7.24 3.97
CA THR A 70 -4.05 6.05 3.80
C THR A 70 -4.90 4.78 3.64
N THR A 71 -5.99 4.66 4.41
CA THR A 71 -6.90 3.52 4.30
C THR A 71 -7.62 3.52 2.96
N MET A 72 -8.18 4.65 2.55
CA MET A 72 -8.94 4.78 1.30
C MET A 72 -8.06 4.50 0.07
N MET A 73 -6.86 5.09 0.02
CA MET A 73 -5.93 4.87 -1.09
C MET A 73 -5.32 3.45 -1.08
N GLY A 74 -5.00 2.93 0.11
CA GLY A 74 -4.52 1.55 0.26
C GLY A 74 -5.55 0.54 -0.23
N GLN A 75 -6.81 0.69 0.18
CA GLN A 75 -7.90 -0.17 -0.28
C GLN A 75 -8.09 -0.08 -1.80
N ALA A 76 -8.12 1.13 -2.36
CA ALA A 76 -8.27 1.34 -3.79
C ALA A 76 -7.14 0.67 -4.60
N MET A 77 -5.90 0.77 -4.13
CA MET A 77 -4.75 0.11 -4.75
C MET A 77 -4.91 -1.41 -4.72
N VAL A 78 -5.21 -1.99 -3.56
CA VAL A 78 -5.40 -3.44 -3.38
C VAL A 78 -6.49 -3.99 -4.31
N GLU A 79 -7.67 -3.38 -4.27
CA GLU A 79 -8.81 -3.81 -5.08
C GLU A 79 -8.52 -3.70 -6.57
N SER A 80 -7.85 -2.62 -6.98
CA SER A 80 -7.50 -2.43 -8.38
C SER A 80 -6.47 -3.44 -8.90
N MET A 81 -5.55 -3.92 -8.06
CA MET A 81 -4.57 -4.95 -8.43
C MET A 81 -5.18 -6.35 -8.45
N GLN A 82 -5.94 -6.70 -7.40
CA GLN A 82 -6.57 -8.02 -7.27
C GLN A 82 -7.72 -8.24 -8.27
N GLY A 83 -8.35 -7.18 -8.76
CA GLY A 83 -9.45 -7.32 -9.72
C GLY A 83 -10.69 -7.97 -9.07
N LYS A 84 -11.47 -8.69 -9.89
CA LYS A 84 -12.78 -9.24 -9.46
C LYS A 84 -12.68 -10.69 -8.99
N SER A 85 -11.77 -11.47 -9.56
CA SER A 85 -11.59 -12.89 -9.22
C SER A 85 -10.10 -13.25 -9.17
N PRO A 86 -9.65 -14.05 -8.18
CA PRO A 86 -8.30 -14.60 -8.15
C PRO A 86 -7.95 -15.48 -9.35
N ALA A 87 -8.97 -16.00 -10.06
CA ALA A 87 -8.78 -16.81 -11.26
C ALA A 87 -8.56 -15.97 -12.53
N ASP A 88 -8.77 -14.64 -12.47
CA ASP A 88 -8.57 -13.78 -13.62
C ASP A 88 -7.08 -13.71 -13.97
N ARG A 89 -6.75 -13.81 -15.27
CA ARG A 89 -5.38 -13.73 -15.80
C ARG A 89 -4.58 -12.55 -15.23
N TYR A 90 -5.24 -11.42 -15.03
CA TYR A 90 -4.63 -10.17 -14.57
C TYR A 90 -4.86 -9.89 -13.08
N SER A 91 -5.33 -10.87 -12.31
CA SER A 91 -5.38 -10.74 -10.86
C SER A 91 -3.98 -10.93 -10.28
N VAL A 92 -3.53 -9.97 -9.47
CA VAL A 92 -2.25 -10.04 -8.76
C VAL A 92 -2.51 -9.92 -7.27
N MET A 93 -2.04 -10.90 -6.49
CA MET A 93 -2.14 -10.87 -5.03
C MET A 93 -1.34 -9.70 -4.46
N THR A 94 -1.88 -9.07 -3.42
CA THR A 94 -1.22 -7.95 -2.77
C THR A 94 -0.85 -8.30 -1.33
N SER A 95 0.36 -7.92 -0.94
CA SER A 95 0.79 -7.96 0.45
C SER A 95 0.91 -6.53 0.97
N VAL A 96 -0.14 -6.11 1.68
CA VAL A 96 -0.17 -4.83 2.38
C VAL A 96 0.91 -4.83 3.46
N LYS A 97 1.70 -3.76 3.53
CA LYS A 97 2.83 -3.67 4.46
C LYS A 97 2.97 -2.30 5.14
N HIS A 98 3.58 -2.21 6.31
CA HIS A 98 4.10 -3.30 7.15
C HIS A 98 3.21 -3.48 8.40
N PHE A 99 2.53 -4.62 8.50
CA PHE A 99 1.71 -4.90 9.69
C PHE A 99 2.60 -5.28 10.88
N ALA A 100 2.55 -4.60 12.03
CA ALA A 100 1.90 -3.31 12.32
C ALA A 100 2.91 -2.35 12.97
N ALA A 101 2.58 -1.05 12.95
CA ALA A 101 3.35 0.00 13.61
C ALA A 101 4.83 0.11 13.19
N TYR A 102 5.14 -0.20 11.93
CA TYR A 102 6.49 -0.04 11.39
C TYR A 102 6.81 1.44 11.17
N ARG A 103 7.39 2.07 12.20
CA ARG A 103 7.70 3.50 12.25
C ARG A 103 9.04 3.68 12.96
N ARG A 104 10.04 4.29 12.31
CA ARG A 104 11.04 5.17 12.95
C ARG A 104 12.15 5.59 11.99
N GLY A 105 12.50 6.88 12.04
CA GLY A 105 13.85 7.37 11.78
C GLY A 105 14.68 7.30 13.06
N ARG A 106 15.53 6.27 13.17
CA ARG A 106 16.75 6.08 14.01
C ARG A 106 16.83 4.64 14.54
N GLY A 107 17.89 3.93 14.15
CA GLY A 107 18.45 2.76 14.85
C GLY A 107 17.70 1.45 14.64
N ARG A 108 18.44 0.41 14.22
CA ARG A 108 17.98 -0.99 14.04
C ARG A 108 17.73 -1.70 15.39
N GLU A 109 16.75 -1.29 16.19
CA GLU A 109 16.43 -2.02 17.42
C GLU A 109 14.92 -2.12 17.72
N ARG A 110 14.56 -3.18 18.44
CA ARG A 110 13.24 -3.83 18.59
C ARG A 110 12.03 -2.91 18.80
N VAL A 111 10.90 -3.40 18.27
CA VAL A 111 9.54 -2.88 18.44
C VAL A 111 9.19 -2.72 19.92
N GLN A 112 8.93 -1.49 20.37
CA GLN A 112 8.22 -1.22 21.63
C GLN A 112 6.77 -0.84 21.33
N TYR A 113 5.84 -1.59 21.92
CA TYR A 113 4.40 -1.39 21.79
C TYR A 113 3.96 -0.22 22.71
N GLY A 114 3.91 1.00 22.16
CA GLY A 114 3.50 2.19 22.89
C GLY A 114 1.99 2.46 22.76
N ARG A 115 1.29 2.49 23.91
CA ARG A 115 -0.12 2.86 24.07
C ARG A 115 -0.38 4.28 23.58
N HIS A 116 -0.95 4.48 22.38
CA HIS A 116 -1.80 5.62 21.99
C HIS A 116 -2.34 5.36 20.56
N GLU A 117 -3.46 4.65 20.49
CA GLU A 117 -4.23 4.28 19.29
C GLU A 117 -4.93 5.49 18.66
N PRO A 118 -4.67 5.76 17.37
CA PRO A 118 -5.70 5.53 16.36
C PRO A 118 -5.08 4.83 15.13
N ALA A 119 -5.09 3.50 15.11
CA ALA A 119 -4.64 2.68 13.98
C ALA A 119 -5.72 1.72 13.46
N ALA A 120 -6.91 1.70 14.08
CA ALA A 120 -7.99 0.77 13.76
C ALA A 120 -8.39 0.69 12.27
N PRO A 121 -8.51 1.80 11.49
CA PRO A 121 -8.90 1.69 10.07
C PRO A 121 -7.83 0.98 9.21
N VAL A 122 -6.56 1.33 9.39
CA VAL A 122 -5.45 0.71 8.66
C VAL A 122 -5.26 -0.74 9.11
N GLN A 123 -5.40 -1.04 10.41
CA GLN A 123 -5.38 -2.40 10.93
C GLN A 123 -6.52 -3.27 10.35
N ARG A 124 -7.72 -2.69 10.17
CA ARG A 124 -8.83 -3.39 9.48
C ARG A 124 -8.49 -3.68 8.03
N LEU A 125 -7.83 -2.75 7.34
CA LEU A 125 -7.34 -3.00 5.97
C LEU A 125 -6.36 -4.17 5.94
N TYR A 126 -5.40 -4.24 6.87
CA TYR A 126 -4.50 -5.40 6.97
C TYR A 126 -5.25 -6.73 7.13
N ALA A 127 -6.21 -6.78 8.06
CA ALA A 127 -7.01 -7.99 8.27
C ALA A 127 -7.85 -8.35 7.04
N ALA A 128 -8.42 -7.37 6.35
CA ALA A 128 -9.27 -7.57 5.18
C ALA A 128 -8.51 -8.06 3.93
N VAL A 129 -7.22 -7.70 3.78
CA VAL A 129 -6.43 -8.22 2.65
C VAL A 129 -5.95 -9.64 2.92
N GLN A 130 -5.50 -9.94 4.14
CA GLN A 130 -5.02 -11.28 4.47
C GLN A 130 -6.12 -12.35 4.41
N SER A 131 -7.40 -11.99 4.57
CA SER A 131 -8.52 -12.93 4.47
C SER A 131 -9.02 -13.17 3.04
N ARG A 132 -8.48 -12.45 2.04
CA ARG A 132 -8.86 -12.56 0.61
C ARG A 132 -7.85 -13.35 -0.24
N ALA A 133 -6.83 -13.94 0.39
CA ALA A 133 -5.83 -14.79 -0.24
C ALA A 133 -6.28 -16.26 -0.30
#